data_AF-A0A6G3MG14-F1
#
_entry.id   AF-A0A6G3MG14-F1
#
_cell.length_a   1.000
_cell.length_b   1.000
_cell.length_c   1.000
_cell.angle_alpha   90.00
_cell.angle_beta   90.00
_cell.angle_gamma   90.00
#
_symmetry.space_group_name_H-M   'P 1'
#
loop_
_entity.id
_entity.type
_entity.pdbx_description
1 polymer ?
#
loop_
_entity_poly.entity_id
_entity_poly.type
_entity_poly.pdbx_seq_one_letter_code
_entity_poly.pdbx_strand_id
1 'polypeptide(L)'
;MINVLSGEKNANTLAVAHKLNEKWNLYQIDTPEEYNYNLLSVKNYFESNGNISHLCVCAESNLISPWAIVMFRVTFVPQNIKLVVIVEKIYIFTKNVNMNQELNMIQNYYFDKNRQITDQKNSVFSGILVRPLDREKTKSPLIVISHGGPHSISTIEFQRLIYLLICKGFIVYLVNYRGSIGFDQVNLTSILGNIGRQDVDDVHFSVISVCKNENINFDNIHCLGGSHGGFI
;
A
#
# COMPACT_ATOMS: atom_id res chain seq x y z
N MET A 1 5.80 -22.14 14.34
CA MET A 1 5.68 -20.66 14.38
C MET A 1 5.45 -20.18 12.97
N ILE A 2 4.48 -19.30 12.75
CA ILE A 2 4.12 -18.79 11.42
C ILE A 2 4.15 -17.27 11.46
N ASN A 3 4.81 -16.68 10.46
CA ASN A 3 4.72 -15.26 10.14
C ASN A 3 4.11 -15.13 8.76
N VAL A 4 3.02 -14.38 8.64
CA VAL A 4 2.47 -13.97 7.35
C VAL A 4 3.06 -12.60 7.04
N LEU A 5 3.78 -12.52 5.92
CA LEU A 5 4.36 -11.29 5.40
C LEU A 5 3.59 -10.95 4.12
N SER A 6 3.00 -9.77 4.03
CA SER A 6 2.43 -9.29 2.75
C SER A 6 3.58 -9.09 1.77
N GLY A 7 3.54 -9.77 0.62
CA GLY A 7 4.57 -9.67 -0.41
C GLY A 7 4.19 -8.62 -1.46
N GLU A 8 5.10 -7.69 -1.74
CA GLU A 8 4.92 -6.56 -2.66
C GLU A 8 4.83 -6.90 -4.15
N LYS A 9 5.02 -8.18 -4.53
CA LYS A 9 5.17 -8.51 -5.95
C LYS A 9 3.86 -8.71 -6.71
N ASN A 10 2.76 -9.05 -6.05
CA ASN A 10 1.43 -9.18 -6.65
C ASN A 10 0.38 -8.88 -5.58
N ALA A 11 -0.49 -7.89 -5.83
CA ALA A 11 -1.54 -7.43 -4.92
C ALA A 11 -2.58 -8.52 -4.53
N ASN A 12 -2.45 -9.72 -5.11
CA ASN A 12 -3.30 -10.88 -4.87
C ASN A 12 -2.54 -12.03 -4.19
N THR A 13 -1.45 -11.79 -3.45
CA THR A 13 -0.72 -12.88 -2.79
C THR A 13 -0.32 -12.55 -1.35
N LEU A 14 -0.52 -13.49 -0.44
CA LEU A 14 0.01 -13.50 0.93
C LEU A 14 1.23 -14.40 0.99
N ALA A 15 2.36 -13.90 1.49
CA ALA A 15 3.50 -14.76 1.79
C ALA A 15 3.37 -15.32 3.21
N VAL A 16 3.53 -16.63 3.36
CA VAL A 16 3.43 -17.33 4.64
C VAL A 16 4.75 -18.05 4.89
N ALA A 17 5.43 -17.67 5.97
CA ALA A 17 6.62 -18.34 6.45
C ALA A 17 6.24 -19.37 7.52
N HIS A 18 6.63 -20.62 7.34
CA HIS A 18 6.37 -21.71 8.28
C HIS A 18 7.67 -22.47 8.61
N LYS A 19 7.97 -22.59 9.90
CA LYS A 19 9.13 -23.35 10.38
C LYS A 19 8.78 -24.84 10.52
N LEU A 20 9.40 -25.69 9.71
CA LEU A 20 9.30 -27.15 9.75
C LEU A 20 10.70 -27.74 9.98
N ASN A 21 10.86 -28.60 11.00
CA ASN A 21 12.14 -29.23 11.33
C ASN A 21 13.31 -28.22 11.39
N GLU A 22 13.12 -27.15 12.16
CA GLU A 22 14.06 -26.03 12.29
C GLU A 22 14.37 -25.21 11.03
N LYS A 23 13.76 -25.53 9.88
CA LYS A 23 13.93 -24.79 8.62
C LYS A 23 12.72 -23.93 8.31
N TRP A 24 12.96 -22.68 7.93
CA TRP A 24 11.92 -21.79 7.42
C TRP A 24 11.60 -22.12 5.96
N ASN A 25 10.31 -22.32 5.70
CA ASN A 25 9.78 -22.50 4.36
C ASN A 25 8.88 -21.31 4.06
N LEU A 26 9.06 -20.70 2.89
CA LEU A 26 8.24 -19.59 2.42
C LEU A 26 7.25 -20.12 1.39
N TYR A 27 6.01 -19.70 1.52
CA TYR A 27 4.93 -20.07 0.62
C TYR A 27 4.18 -18.82 0.19
N GLN A 28 3.61 -18.85 -1.01
CA GLN A 28 2.69 -17.81 -1.47
C GLN A 28 1.28 -18.40 -1.57
N ILE A 29 0.32 -17.59 -1.19
CA ILE A 29 -1.09 -17.94 -1.21
C ILE A 29 -1.83 -16.87 -1.99
N ASP A 30 -2.54 -17.26 -3.03
CA ASP A 30 -3.38 -16.33 -3.78
C ASP A 30 -4.56 -15.85 -2.92
N THR A 31 -4.82 -14.55 -2.96
CA THR A 31 -5.98 -13.91 -2.34
C THR A 31 -7.03 -13.57 -3.39
N PRO A 32 -8.32 -13.58 -3.04
CA PRO A 32 -9.40 -13.42 -4.02
C PRO A 32 -9.46 -12.05 -4.70
N GLU A 33 -8.89 -11.01 -4.06
CA GLU A 33 -8.99 -9.62 -4.48
C GLU A 33 -7.69 -8.87 -4.20
N GLU A 34 -7.49 -7.75 -4.93
CA GLU A 34 -6.37 -6.82 -4.74
C GLU A 34 -6.54 -6.02 -3.45
N TYR A 35 -6.01 -6.58 -2.35
CA TYR A 35 -5.97 -5.93 -1.05
C TYR A 35 -4.57 -5.94 -0.48
N ASN A 36 -4.25 -4.89 0.25
CA ASN A 36 -3.17 -4.91 1.21
C ASN A 36 -3.66 -5.59 2.47
N TYR A 37 -2.93 -6.62 2.90
CA TYR A 37 -3.20 -7.34 4.13
C TYR A 37 -2.11 -7.06 5.15
N ASN A 38 -2.51 -6.63 6.35
CA ASN A 38 -1.62 -6.51 7.49
C ASN A 38 -1.97 -7.60 8.51
N LEU A 39 -1.06 -8.54 8.74
CA LEU A 39 -1.27 -9.61 9.70
C LEU A 39 -1.27 -9.03 11.12
N LEU A 40 -2.37 -9.24 11.84
CA LEU A 40 -2.53 -8.79 13.23
C LEU A 40 -2.24 -9.91 14.22
N SER A 41 -2.67 -11.14 13.92
CA SER A 41 -2.51 -12.28 14.82
C SER A 41 -2.57 -13.61 14.11
N VAL A 42 -1.87 -14.62 14.65
CA VAL A 42 -1.99 -16.02 14.23
C VAL A 42 -2.23 -16.88 15.47
N LYS A 43 -3.23 -17.75 15.42
CA LYS A 43 -3.48 -18.77 16.44
C LYS A 43 -3.54 -20.17 15.83
N ASN A 44 -3.10 -21.16 16.58
CA ASN A 44 -3.29 -22.55 16.19
C ASN A 44 -4.78 -22.92 16.31
N TYR A 45 -5.27 -23.65 15.32
CA TYR A 45 -6.61 -24.23 15.29
C TYR A 45 -6.46 -25.74 15.16
N PHE A 46 -6.91 -26.46 16.18
CA PHE A 46 -6.86 -27.92 16.20
C PHE A 46 -8.11 -28.48 15.53
N GLU A 47 -7.93 -29.18 14.43
CA GLU A 47 -9.01 -29.83 13.70
C GLU A 47 -9.46 -31.12 14.39
N SER A 48 -10.71 -31.51 14.16
CA SER A 48 -11.29 -32.74 14.69
C SER A 48 -10.59 -34.02 14.20
N ASN A 49 -9.90 -33.94 13.05
CA ASN A 49 -9.10 -35.03 12.48
C ASN A 49 -7.68 -35.11 13.06
N GLY A 50 -7.32 -34.25 14.03
CA GLY A 50 -6.00 -34.18 14.65
C GLY A 50 -4.99 -33.29 13.90
N ASN A 51 -5.35 -32.71 12.76
CA ASN A 51 -4.49 -31.78 12.04
C ASN A 51 -4.43 -30.41 12.74
N ILE A 52 -3.32 -29.70 12.51
CA ILE A 52 -3.16 -28.32 12.98
C ILE A 52 -3.30 -27.38 11.78
N SER A 53 -4.33 -26.55 11.85
CA SER A 53 -4.52 -25.38 11.00
C SER A 53 -4.14 -24.11 11.75
N HIS A 54 -4.09 -22.98 11.05
CA HIS A 54 -3.79 -21.68 11.64
C HIS A 54 -4.88 -20.68 11.28
N LEU A 55 -5.40 -20.02 12.31
CA LEU A 55 -6.35 -18.93 12.19
C LEU A 55 -5.56 -17.62 12.15
N CYS A 56 -5.58 -16.96 11.00
CA CYS A 56 -4.91 -15.69 10.75
C CYS A 56 -5.94 -14.57 10.81
N VAL A 57 -5.73 -13.60 11.67
CA VAL A 57 -6.50 -12.35 11.71
C VAL A 57 -5.68 -11.28 11.02
N CYS A 58 -6.22 -10.69 9.97
CA CYS A 58 -5.58 -9.63 9.21
C CYS A 58 -6.49 -8.39 9.17
N ALA A 59 -5.89 -7.21 9.12
CA ALA A 59 -6.56 -6.06 8.54
C ALA A 59 -6.37 -6.12 7.03
N GLU A 60 -7.43 -5.97 6.25
CA GLU A 60 -7.35 -5.81 4.81
C GLU A 60 -7.90 -4.45 4.38
N SER A 61 -7.28 -3.83 3.39
CA SER A 61 -7.82 -2.64 2.75
C SER A 61 -7.22 -2.42 1.38
N ASN A 62 -7.85 -1.55 0.59
CA ASN A 62 -7.23 -1.01 -0.62
C ASN A 62 -7.63 0.46 -0.77
N LEU A 63 -7.15 1.14 -1.81
CA LEU A 63 -7.41 2.56 -2.03
C LEU A 63 -8.91 2.95 -2.06
N ILE A 64 -9.82 2.00 -2.31
CA ILE A 64 -11.25 2.25 -2.47
C ILE A 64 -12.12 1.65 -1.36
N SER A 65 -11.59 0.68 -0.63
CA SER A 65 -12.29 -0.08 0.41
C SER A 65 -11.63 0.18 1.76
N PRO A 66 -12.37 0.74 2.74
CA PRO A 66 -11.87 0.95 4.09
C PRO A 66 -11.43 -0.35 4.77
N TRP A 67 -10.71 -0.19 5.88
CA TRP A 67 -10.13 -1.31 6.61
C TRP A 67 -11.22 -2.25 7.14
N ALA A 68 -11.05 -3.54 6.85
CA ALA A 68 -11.83 -4.61 7.43
C ALA A 68 -10.92 -5.56 8.21
N ILE A 69 -11.44 -6.16 9.29
CA ILE A 69 -10.80 -7.33 9.88
C ILE A 69 -11.33 -8.55 9.15
N VAL A 70 -10.40 -9.33 8.63
CA VAL A 70 -10.68 -10.60 7.98
C VAL A 70 -9.97 -11.72 8.69
N MET A 71 -10.65 -12.85 8.77
CA MET A 71 -10.13 -14.04 9.41
C MET A 71 -10.01 -15.16 8.38
N PHE A 72 -8.77 -15.61 8.16
CA PHE A 72 -8.46 -16.72 7.25
C PHE A 72 -8.07 -17.95 8.03
N ARG A 73 -8.45 -19.13 7.53
CA ARG A 73 -7.86 -20.40 7.98
C ARG A 73 -6.87 -20.91 6.96
N VAL A 74 -5.61 -21.06 7.38
CA VAL A 74 -4.50 -21.60 6.59
C VAL A 74 -4.21 -23.01 7.05
N THR A 75 -4.20 -23.96 6.11
CA THR A 75 -3.92 -25.37 6.38
C THR A 75 -2.72 -25.82 5.55
N PHE A 76 -1.77 -26.48 6.20
CA PHE A 76 -0.61 -27.07 5.55
C PHE A 76 -0.93 -28.52 5.19
N VAL A 77 -0.90 -28.84 3.91
CA VAL A 77 -1.04 -30.22 3.43
C VAL A 77 0.34 -30.75 3.03
N PRO A 78 0.59 -32.07 3.08
CA PRO A 78 1.86 -32.62 2.60
C PRO A 78 2.15 -32.11 1.18
N GLN A 79 3.32 -31.49 1.00
CA GLN A 79 3.83 -30.92 -0.25
C GLN A 79 3.18 -29.62 -0.78
N ASN A 80 2.13 -29.07 -0.15
CA ASN A 80 1.48 -27.83 -0.61
C ASN A 80 0.86 -27.01 0.55
N ILE A 81 0.52 -25.75 0.29
CA ILE A 81 -0.39 -24.99 1.16
C ILE A 81 -1.72 -24.83 0.47
N LYS A 82 -2.82 -24.99 1.22
CA LYS A 82 -4.14 -24.56 0.78
C LYS A 82 -4.65 -23.48 1.72
N LEU A 83 -5.06 -22.35 1.14
CA LEU A 83 -6.03 -21.47 1.79
C LEU A 83 -7.37 -22.21 1.74
N VAL A 84 -7.93 -22.54 2.90
CA VAL A 84 -9.16 -23.34 2.90
C VAL A 84 -10.38 -22.46 3.01
N VAL A 85 -10.38 -21.35 3.78
CA VAL A 85 -11.63 -20.59 4.02
C VAL A 85 -11.38 -19.14 4.48
N ILE A 86 -12.12 -18.16 3.91
CA ILE A 86 -12.46 -16.90 4.59
C ILE A 86 -13.50 -17.26 5.65
N VAL A 87 -13.09 -17.31 6.90
CA VAL A 87 -13.96 -17.79 7.98
C VAL A 87 -15.04 -16.76 8.26
N GLU A 88 -14.65 -15.49 8.41
CA GLU A 88 -15.54 -14.35 8.62
C GLU A 88 -14.86 -13.04 8.18
N LYS A 89 -15.65 -12.07 7.69
CA LYS A 89 -15.21 -10.71 7.37
C LYS A 89 -16.01 -9.71 8.20
N ILE A 90 -15.32 -8.98 9.07
CA ILE A 90 -15.90 -7.97 9.95
C ILE A 90 -15.39 -6.61 9.48
N TYR A 91 -16.31 -5.77 9.01
CA TYR A 91 -15.93 -4.43 8.60
C TYR A 91 -15.82 -3.50 9.81
N ILE A 92 -14.72 -2.74 9.89
CA ILE A 92 -14.55 -1.70 10.91
C ILE A 92 -15.00 -0.38 10.30
N PHE A 93 -16.21 0.05 10.61
CA PHE A 93 -16.69 1.37 10.24
C PHE A 93 -17.02 2.21 11.48
N THR A 94 -16.73 3.50 11.41
CA THR A 94 -17.38 4.47 12.30
C THR A 94 -18.85 4.56 11.91
N LYS A 95 -19.76 4.50 12.90
CA LYS A 95 -21.23 4.33 12.79
C LYS A 95 -22.01 5.25 11.83
N ASN A 96 -21.36 6.22 11.17
CA ASN A 96 -21.98 7.32 10.43
C ASN A 96 -21.49 7.49 8.97
N VAL A 97 -20.91 6.46 8.32
CA VAL A 97 -20.44 6.57 6.92
C VAL A 97 -21.40 5.89 5.96
N ASN A 98 -21.94 6.63 4.98
CA ASN A 98 -22.76 6.07 3.90
C ASN A 98 -21.84 5.52 2.79
N MET A 99 -21.50 4.24 2.89
CA MET A 99 -20.57 3.57 1.98
C MET A 99 -20.96 3.68 0.50
N ASN A 100 -22.25 3.72 0.15
CA ASN A 100 -22.67 3.76 -1.25
C ASN A 100 -22.33 5.09 -1.91
N GLN A 101 -22.47 6.21 -1.20
CA GLN A 101 -22.11 7.53 -1.72
C GLN A 101 -20.59 7.68 -1.86
N GLU A 102 -19.85 7.16 -0.88
CA GLU A 102 -18.39 7.25 -0.82
C GLU A 102 -17.74 6.41 -1.92
N LEU A 103 -18.23 5.18 -2.14
CA LEU A 103 -17.79 4.29 -3.21
C LEU A 103 -18.04 4.91 -4.59
N ASN A 104 -19.21 5.51 -4.82
CA ASN A 104 -19.51 6.20 -6.09
C ASN A 104 -18.54 7.35 -6.37
N MET A 105 -18.12 8.07 -5.33
CA MET A 105 -17.17 9.17 -5.50
C MET A 105 -15.77 8.65 -5.87
N ILE A 106 -15.31 7.61 -5.18
CA ILE A 106 -14.01 6.98 -5.44
C ILE A 106 -13.94 6.38 -6.85
N GLN A 107 -15.04 5.81 -7.35
CA GLN A 107 -15.12 5.28 -8.71
C GLN A 107 -14.87 6.33 -9.80
N ASN A 108 -15.03 7.63 -9.47
CA ASN A 108 -14.72 8.73 -10.39
C ASN A 108 -13.25 9.15 -10.38
N TYR A 109 -12.38 8.42 -9.65
CA TYR A 109 -10.95 8.69 -9.56
C TYR A 109 -10.12 7.58 -10.22
N TYR A 110 -9.05 7.99 -10.88
CA TYR A 110 -7.99 7.15 -11.39
C TYR A 110 -6.88 7.01 -10.34
N PHE A 111 -6.46 5.77 -10.10
CA PHE A 111 -5.38 5.43 -9.19
C PHE A 111 -4.23 4.80 -9.97
N ASP A 112 -3.15 5.55 -10.16
CA ASP A 112 -1.92 5.03 -10.72
C ASP A 112 -1.08 4.38 -9.62
N LYS A 113 -1.33 3.08 -9.40
CA LYS A 113 -0.72 2.30 -8.31
C LYS A 113 0.74 1.90 -8.57
N ASN A 114 1.17 1.90 -9.84
CA ASN A 114 2.42 1.28 -10.28
C ASN A 114 3.37 2.29 -10.94
N ARG A 115 3.20 3.58 -10.68
CA ARG A 115 4.00 4.61 -11.32
C ARG A 115 5.47 4.47 -10.92
N GLN A 116 6.29 4.10 -11.89
CA GLN A 116 7.74 4.11 -11.76
C GLN A 116 8.30 5.41 -12.30
N ILE A 117 9.33 5.90 -11.62
CA ILE A 117 9.99 7.16 -11.89
C ILE A 117 11.45 6.84 -12.04
N THR A 118 11.96 7.10 -13.23
CA THR A 118 13.35 6.87 -13.56
C THR A 118 14.05 8.21 -13.64
N ASP A 119 14.99 8.46 -12.73
CA ASP A 119 15.82 9.66 -12.80
C ASP A 119 16.81 9.60 -13.98
N GLN A 120 17.52 10.70 -14.23
CA GLN A 120 18.51 10.78 -15.32
C GLN A 120 19.68 9.79 -15.16
N LYS A 121 19.84 9.17 -13.99
CA LYS A 121 20.88 8.19 -13.67
C LYS A 121 20.33 6.76 -13.68
N ASN A 122 19.14 6.53 -14.25
CA ASN A 122 18.43 5.25 -14.26
C ASN A 122 18.06 4.70 -12.87
N SER A 123 18.02 5.53 -11.83
CA SER A 123 17.50 5.11 -10.53
C SER A 123 15.98 5.08 -10.59
N VAL A 124 15.39 3.97 -10.14
CA VAL A 124 13.94 3.78 -10.14
C VAL A 124 13.41 3.93 -8.72
N PHE A 125 12.41 4.79 -8.56
CA PHE A 125 11.57 4.89 -7.36
C PHE A 125 10.11 5.05 -7.79
N SER A 126 9.16 5.09 -6.86
CA SER A 126 7.73 5.06 -7.21
C SER A 126 6.91 6.19 -6.61
N GLY A 127 5.69 6.30 -7.09
CA GLY A 127 4.66 7.07 -6.41
C GLY A 127 3.28 6.53 -6.72
N ILE A 128 2.28 7.03 -6.00
CA ILE A 128 0.87 6.71 -6.21
C ILE A 128 0.17 8.00 -6.56
N LEU A 129 -0.33 8.10 -7.79
CA LEU A 129 -1.13 9.25 -8.22
C LEU A 129 -2.61 8.93 -8.11
N VAL A 130 -3.34 9.83 -7.47
CA VAL A 130 -4.80 9.80 -7.36
C VAL A 130 -5.35 11.08 -7.96
N ARG A 131 -6.12 10.95 -9.05
CA ARG A 131 -6.72 12.10 -9.74
C ARG A 131 -8.13 11.78 -10.23
N PRO A 132 -8.97 12.78 -10.54
CA PRO A 132 -10.23 12.52 -11.24
C PRO A 132 -10.01 11.75 -12.57
N LEU A 133 -10.95 10.88 -12.94
CA LEU A 133 -10.96 10.19 -14.25
C LEU A 133 -11.02 11.21 -15.40
N ASP A 134 -11.82 12.25 -15.21
CA ASP A 134 -11.93 13.39 -16.10
C ASP A 134 -10.62 14.19 -16.11
N ARG A 135 -9.83 14.01 -17.17
CA ARG A 135 -8.55 14.68 -17.36
C ARG A 135 -8.69 16.17 -17.66
N GLU A 136 -9.87 16.69 -17.98
CA GLU A 136 -10.05 18.15 -18.11
C GLU A 136 -10.04 18.84 -16.74
N LYS A 137 -10.28 18.09 -15.66
CA LYS A 137 -10.14 18.55 -14.28
C LYS A 137 -8.70 18.56 -13.76
N THR A 138 -7.68 18.37 -14.61
CA THR A 138 -6.25 18.43 -14.21
C THR A 138 -5.78 19.82 -13.75
N LYS A 139 -6.63 20.85 -13.87
CA LYS A 139 -6.42 22.17 -13.26
C LYS A 139 -6.69 22.19 -11.74
N SER A 140 -7.18 21.09 -11.19
CA SER A 140 -7.37 20.97 -9.74
C SER A 140 -6.03 21.07 -9.00
N PRO A 141 -6.00 21.62 -7.78
CA PRO A 141 -4.77 21.72 -7.00
C PRO A 141 -4.18 20.33 -6.72
N LEU A 142 -2.85 20.22 -6.79
CA LEU A 142 -2.10 19.02 -6.46
C LEU A 142 -1.61 19.09 -5.02
N ILE A 143 -1.86 18.03 -4.25
CA ILE A 143 -1.23 17.81 -2.94
C ILE A 143 -0.21 16.69 -3.07
N VAL A 144 1.05 17.02 -2.84
CA VAL A 144 2.18 16.09 -2.79
C VAL A 144 2.35 15.64 -1.35
N ILE A 145 2.30 14.33 -1.11
CA ILE A 145 2.42 13.73 0.20
C ILE A 145 3.73 12.94 0.28
N SER A 146 4.61 13.35 1.19
CA SER A 146 5.83 12.61 1.55
C SER A 146 5.57 11.84 2.85
N HIS A 147 5.84 10.53 2.85
CA HIS A 147 5.62 9.70 4.04
C HIS A 147 6.69 9.96 5.12
N GLY A 148 6.39 9.59 6.36
CA GLY A 148 7.38 9.58 7.46
C GLY A 148 8.38 8.43 7.31
N GLY A 149 9.47 8.42 8.09
CA GLY A 149 10.49 7.38 7.97
C GLY A 149 11.89 7.89 8.35
N PRO A 150 12.90 7.79 7.45
CA PRO A 150 12.77 7.63 5.99
C PRO A 150 12.46 6.20 5.49
N HIS A 151 12.77 5.18 6.29
CA HIS A 151 12.49 3.78 5.96
C HIS A 151 11.03 3.40 6.22
N SER A 152 10.14 3.91 5.36
CA SER A 152 8.72 3.54 5.31
C SER A 152 8.26 3.55 3.84
N ILE A 153 6.95 3.46 3.59
CA ILE A 153 6.39 3.47 2.24
C ILE A 153 4.93 3.94 2.27
N SER A 154 4.51 4.70 1.27
CA SER A 154 3.09 4.89 0.95
C SER A 154 2.59 3.70 0.15
N THR A 155 1.58 3.00 0.67
CA THR A 155 1.01 1.80 0.06
C THR A 155 -0.37 2.07 -0.54
N ILE A 156 -0.88 1.10 -1.31
CA ILE A 156 -2.22 1.13 -1.91
C ILE A 156 -3.34 0.80 -0.91
N GLU A 157 -3.30 1.37 0.30
CA GLU A 157 -4.29 1.17 1.36
C GLU A 157 -5.30 2.33 1.45
N PHE A 158 -6.45 2.08 2.08
CA PHE A 158 -7.41 3.16 2.32
C PHE A 158 -6.85 4.13 3.35
N GLN A 159 -6.69 5.39 2.97
CA GLN A 159 -6.33 6.46 3.89
C GLN A 159 -7.41 7.53 3.93
N ARG A 160 -7.97 7.74 5.13
CA ARG A 160 -9.04 8.74 5.35
C ARG A 160 -8.66 10.14 4.87
N LEU A 161 -7.40 10.52 5.03
CA LEU A 161 -6.89 11.82 4.61
C LEU A 161 -6.90 11.95 3.09
N ILE A 162 -6.36 10.97 2.35
CA ILE A 162 -6.41 10.96 0.89
C ILE A 162 -7.86 11.02 0.43
N TYR A 163 -8.74 10.20 1.02
CA TYR A 163 -10.16 10.19 0.73
C TYR A 163 -10.80 11.58 0.89
N LEU A 164 -10.55 12.25 2.02
CA LEU A 164 -11.06 13.59 2.26
C LEU A 164 -10.55 14.61 1.22
N LEU A 165 -9.27 14.55 0.86
CA LEU A 165 -8.67 15.44 -0.13
C LEU A 165 -9.30 15.23 -1.51
N ILE A 166 -9.49 13.99 -1.94
CA ILE A 166 -10.17 13.72 -3.20
C ILE A 166 -11.65 14.16 -3.15
N CYS A 167 -12.36 14.01 -2.02
CA CYS A 167 -13.72 14.57 -1.88
C CYS A 167 -13.77 16.09 -2.10
N LYS A 168 -12.69 16.77 -1.74
CA LYS A 168 -12.55 18.23 -1.90
C LYS A 168 -12.04 18.63 -3.28
N GLY A 169 -11.89 17.67 -4.20
CA GLY A 169 -11.50 17.91 -5.58
C GLY A 169 -10.00 18.00 -5.81
N PHE A 170 -9.16 17.66 -4.83
CA PHE A 170 -7.71 17.67 -5.01
C PHE A 170 -7.23 16.48 -5.85
N ILE A 171 -6.13 16.70 -6.56
CA ILE A 171 -5.25 15.63 -7.02
C ILE A 171 -4.29 15.33 -5.88
N VAL A 172 -4.05 14.06 -5.58
CA VAL A 172 -3.15 13.63 -4.51
C VAL A 172 -2.03 12.80 -5.11
N TYR A 173 -0.80 13.09 -4.73
CA TYR A 173 0.35 12.34 -5.19
C TYR A 173 1.23 11.93 -4.02
N LEU A 174 1.35 10.63 -3.78
CA LEU A 174 2.17 10.06 -2.72
C LEU A 174 3.51 9.65 -3.31
N VAL A 175 4.60 10.19 -2.78
CA VAL A 175 5.95 9.91 -3.28
C VAL A 175 6.64 8.89 -2.38
N ASN A 176 7.15 7.82 -2.99
CA ASN A 176 8.05 6.87 -2.35
C ASN A 176 9.47 7.15 -2.84
N TYR A 177 10.13 8.11 -2.21
CA TYR A 177 11.50 8.55 -2.52
C TYR A 177 12.54 7.47 -2.18
N ARG A 178 13.78 7.60 -2.68
CA ARG A 178 14.83 6.62 -2.36
C ARG A 178 15.09 6.54 -0.86
N GLY A 179 15.23 5.32 -0.35
CA GLY A 179 15.24 5.05 1.09
C GLY A 179 13.90 4.54 1.64
N SER A 180 12.84 4.61 0.84
CA SER A 180 11.60 3.88 1.10
C SER A 180 11.84 2.37 1.16
N ILE A 181 11.09 1.68 2.01
CA ILE A 181 11.10 0.21 2.00
C ILE A 181 10.32 -0.31 0.78
N GLY A 182 10.58 -1.56 0.42
CA GLY A 182 9.87 -2.23 -0.67
C GLY A 182 10.52 -2.16 -2.05
N PHE A 183 11.69 -1.55 -2.11
CA PHE A 183 12.56 -1.53 -3.27
C PHE A 183 13.79 -2.39 -3.02
N ASP A 184 14.72 -2.42 -3.98
CA ASP A 184 15.98 -3.11 -3.80
C ASP A 184 16.85 -2.48 -2.68
N GLN A 185 17.83 -3.26 -2.22
CA GLN A 185 18.73 -2.85 -1.15
C GLN A 185 19.55 -1.61 -1.51
N VAL A 186 19.83 -1.38 -2.80
CA VAL A 186 20.62 -0.23 -3.27
C VAL A 186 19.80 1.05 -3.09
N ASN A 187 18.53 1.04 -3.51
CA ASN A 187 17.59 2.12 -3.28
C ASN A 187 17.47 2.42 -1.77
N LEU A 188 17.21 1.38 -0.96
CA LEU A 188 17.01 1.49 0.48
C LEU A 188 18.21 2.13 1.20
N THR A 189 19.42 1.70 0.87
CA THR A 189 20.65 2.14 1.57
C THR A 189 21.25 3.43 1.01
N SER A 190 20.89 3.82 -0.22
CA SER A 190 21.46 5.03 -0.86
C SER A 190 21.20 6.32 -0.09
N ILE A 191 20.11 6.39 0.67
CA ILE A 191 19.73 7.58 1.44
C ILE A 191 20.68 7.86 2.61
N LEU A 192 21.43 6.87 3.09
CA LEU A 192 22.35 7.02 4.21
C LEU A 192 23.47 8.02 3.86
N GLY A 193 23.56 9.10 4.63
CA GLY A 193 24.49 10.21 4.36
C GLY A 193 24.01 11.21 3.31
N ASN A 194 22.82 11.00 2.71
CA ASN A 194 22.25 11.86 1.67
C ASN A 194 20.84 12.42 2.02
N ILE A 195 20.37 12.21 3.25
CA ILE A 195 19.10 12.76 3.76
C ILE A 195 19.06 14.28 3.61
N GLY A 196 17.91 14.82 3.20
CA GLY A 196 17.68 16.25 2.97
C GLY A 196 18.18 16.76 1.63
N ARG A 197 18.85 15.89 0.86
CA ARG A 197 19.26 16.17 -0.51
C ARG A 197 18.63 15.18 -1.48
N GLN A 198 18.88 13.88 -1.29
CA GLN A 198 18.45 12.87 -2.25
C GLN A 198 16.93 12.66 -2.23
N ASP A 199 16.34 12.58 -1.05
CA ASP A 199 14.89 12.47 -0.85
C ASP A 199 14.14 13.72 -1.32
N VAL A 200 14.68 14.90 -1.06
CA VAL A 200 14.14 16.18 -1.58
C VAL A 200 14.24 16.25 -3.11
N ASP A 201 15.41 15.91 -3.68
CA ASP A 201 15.62 15.87 -5.13
C ASP A 201 14.66 14.87 -5.80
N ASP A 202 14.45 13.70 -5.18
CA ASP A 202 13.53 12.67 -5.67
C ASP A 202 12.10 13.18 -5.69
N VAL A 203 11.62 13.79 -4.61
CA VAL A 203 10.28 14.38 -4.52
C VAL A 203 10.11 15.48 -5.56
N HIS A 204 11.09 16.36 -5.71
CA HIS A 204 11.03 17.45 -6.69
C HIS A 204 10.97 16.92 -8.13
N PHE A 205 11.86 15.99 -8.49
CA PHE A 205 11.91 15.39 -9.83
C PHE A 205 10.61 14.65 -10.16
N SER A 206 10.11 13.89 -9.19
CA SER A 206 8.88 13.11 -9.24
C SER A 206 7.66 13.98 -9.54
N VAL A 207 7.51 15.09 -8.81
CA VAL A 207 6.43 16.06 -9.00
C VAL A 207 6.50 16.69 -10.38
N ILE A 208 7.69 17.11 -10.84
CA ILE A 208 7.86 17.66 -12.19
C ILE A 208 7.43 16.65 -13.26
N SER A 209 7.82 15.38 -13.11
CA SER A 209 7.46 14.32 -14.04
C SER A 209 5.95 14.11 -14.10
N VAL A 210 5.28 14.03 -12.94
CA VAL A 210 3.83 13.88 -12.85
C VAL A 210 3.10 15.07 -13.47
N CYS A 211 3.51 16.30 -13.14
CA CYS A 211 2.85 17.49 -13.66
C CYS A 211 2.92 17.58 -15.18
N LYS A 212 4.05 17.21 -15.78
CA LYS A 212 4.20 17.16 -17.25
C LYS A 212 3.34 16.06 -17.88
N ASN A 213 3.37 14.85 -17.33
CA ASN A 213 2.69 13.70 -17.91
C ASN A 213 1.16 13.76 -17.78
N GLU A 214 0.67 14.40 -16.72
CA GLU A 214 -0.77 14.50 -16.42
C GLU A 214 -1.35 15.88 -16.72
N ASN A 215 -0.55 16.80 -17.28
CA ASN A 215 -0.94 18.18 -17.59
C ASN A 215 -1.56 18.89 -16.38
N ILE A 216 -0.90 18.77 -15.22
CA ILE A 216 -1.32 19.40 -13.96
C ILE A 216 -0.75 20.81 -13.90
N ASN A 217 -1.54 21.74 -13.36
CA ASN A 217 -1.11 23.12 -13.17
C ASN A 217 0.02 23.23 -12.13
N PHE A 218 1.16 23.79 -12.55
CA PHE A 218 2.31 24.03 -11.67
C PHE A 218 2.08 25.14 -10.64
N ASP A 219 1.14 26.05 -10.88
CA ASP A 219 0.89 27.19 -10.00
C ASP A 219 0.14 26.83 -8.71
N ASN A 220 -0.35 25.60 -8.61
CA ASN A 220 -1.23 25.18 -7.52
C ASN A 220 -0.84 23.80 -6.95
N ILE A 221 0.40 23.73 -6.45
CA ILE A 221 0.99 22.56 -5.81
C ILE A 221 1.21 22.85 -4.33
N HIS A 222 0.76 21.94 -3.47
CA HIS A 222 0.94 22.00 -2.03
C HIS A 222 1.65 20.76 -1.54
N CYS A 223 2.49 20.89 -0.52
CA CYS A 223 3.18 19.76 0.11
C CYS A 223 2.56 19.44 1.47
N LEU A 224 2.49 18.16 1.80
CA LEU A 224 2.01 17.66 3.08
C LEU A 224 2.89 16.49 3.53
N GLY A 225 3.22 16.43 4.81
CA GLY A 225 3.97 15.32 5.36
C GLY A 225 4.10 15.43 6.87
N GLY A 226 4.52 14.33 7.50
CA GLY A 226 4.74 14.26 8.94
C GLY A 226 6.02 13.49 9.26
N SER A 227 6.64 13.80 10.41
CA SER A 227 7.96 13.26 10.77
C SER A 227 8.99 13.57 9.66
N HIS A 228 9.72 12.56 9.16
CA HIS A 228 10.65 12.72 8.02
C HIS A 228 10.00 13.37 6.80
N GLY A 229 8.75 13.03 6.48
CA GLY A 229 8.03 13.63 5.36
C GLY A 229 7.62 15.08 5.58
N GLY A 230 7.62 15.57 6.83
CA GLY A 230 7.46 17.00 7.13
C GLY A 230 8.79 17.74 7.22
N PHE A 231 9.91 17.01 7.29
CA PHE A 231 11.26 17.56 7.14
C PHE A 231 11.59 17.78 5.65
N ILE A 232 11.23 16.82 4.81
CA ILE A 232 11.22 16.95 3.33
C ILE A 232 10.28 18.08 2.92
#